data_AF-A0A4D4KAA2-F1
#
_entry.id   AF-A0A4D4KAA2-F1
#
_cell.length_a   1.000
_cell.length_b   1.000
_cell.length_c   1.000
_cell.angle_alpha   90.00
_cell.angle_beta   90.00
_cell.angle_gamma   90.00
#
_symmetry.space_group_name_H-M   'P 1'
#
loop_
_entity.id
_entity.type
_entity.pdbx_description
1 polymer ?
#
loop_
_entity_poly.entity_id
_entity_poly.type
_entity_poly.pdbx_seq_one_letter_code
_entity_poly.pdbx_strand_id
1 'polypeptide(L)'
;MYGPRVALWAVGVASFVWLMLPAVTDWAIGLPPPPLIAILCALAILCPGTAEFLARRHKEQSWYAGNFGSFEDLRGSVDRAALLRIRETKGPAHALREVRRQYPSLPLKVAARLVREL
;
A
#
# COMPACT_ATOMS: atom_id res chain seq x y z
N MET A 1 -15.00 1.42 -3.16
CA MET A 1 -15.50 0.47 -2.14
C MET A 1 -14.59 0.52 -0.92
N TYR A 2 -15.11 0.92 0.24
CA TYR A 2 -14.35 1.00 1.50
C TYR A 2 -14.39 -0.28 2.35
N GLY A 3 -15.18 -1.29 1.94
CA GLY A 3 -15.44 -2.53 2.69
C GLY A 3 -14.22 -3.23 3.30
N PRO A 4 -13.21 -3.64 2.51
CA PRO A 4 -12.06 -4.39 3.06
C PRO A 4 -11.18 -3.54 3.99
N ARG A 5 -11.06 -2.23 3.72
CA ARG A 5 -10.33 -1.30 4.60
C ARG A 5 -11.01 -1.19 5.96
N VAL A 6 -12.34 -0.99 5.96
CA VAL A 6 -13.14 -0.86 7.19
C VAL A 6 -13.12 -2.17 7.97
N ALA A 7 -13.22 -3.32 7.30
CA ALA A 7 -13.15 -4.63 7.95
C ALA A 7 -11.80 -4.84 8.68
N LEU A 8 -10.68 -4.54 8.03
CA LEU A 8 -9.36 -4.67 8.63
C LEU A 8 -9.14 -3.69 9.79
N TRP A 9 -9.62 -2.45 9.67
CA TRP A 9 -9.61 -1.50 10.78
C TRP A 9 -10.48 -1.96 11.95
N ALA A 10 -11.68 -2.48 11.68
CA ALA A 10 -12.58 -3.00 12.71
C ALA A 10 -11.95 -4.17 13.47
N VAL A 11 -11.28 -5.09 12.76
CA VAL A 11 -10.54 -6.19 13.39
C VAL A 11 -9.40 -5.67 14.26
N GLY A 12 -8.59 -4.73 13.77
CA GLY A 12 -7.49 -4.16 14.54
C GLY A 12 -7.97 -3.44 15.82
N VAL A 13 -9.03 -2.64 15.71
CA VAL A 13 -9.64 -1.94 16.85
C VAL A 13 -10.26 -2.93 17.83
N ALA A 14 -11.01 -3.93 17.35
CA ALA A 14 -11.60 -4.96 18.21
C ALA A 14 -10.54 -5.75 18.98
N SER A 15 -9.44 -6.14 18.32
CA SER A 15 -8.32 -6.84 18.97
C SER A 15 -7.63 -5.96 20.02
N PHE A 16 -7.46 -4.67 19.75
CA PHE A 16 -6.88 -3.72 20.71
C PHE A 16 -7.80 -3.50 21.92
N VAL A 17 -9.10 -3.28 21.69
CA VAL A 17 -10.09 -3.13 22.76
C VAL A 17 -10.11 -4.39 23.63
N TRP A 18 -10.05 -5.57 23.03
CA TRP A 18 -10.01 -6.84 23.77
C TRP A 18 -8.77 -6.97 24.66
N LEU A 19 -7.60 -6.53 24.17
CA LEU A 19 -6.37 -6.51 24.98
C LEU A 19 -6.44 -5.55 26.16
N MET A 20 -7.18 -4.45 26.01
CA MET A 20 -7.32 -3.42 27.05
C MET A 20 -8.40 -3.74 28.08
N LEU A 21 -9.35 -4.63 27.77
CA LEU A 21 -10.45 -5.00 28.67
C LEU A 21 -9.97 -5.41 30.07
N PRO A 22 -8.99 -6.34 30.23
CA PRO A 22 -8.52 -6.73 31.56
C PRO A 22 -7.93 -5.57 32.37
N ALA A 23 -7.30 -4.58 31.72
CA ALA A 23 -6.74 -3.40 32.38
C ALA A 23 -7.80 -2.39 32.85
N VAL A 24 -9.03 -2.47 32.32
CA VAL A 24 -10.14 -1.57 32.66
C VAL A 24 -11.12 -2.26 33.62
N THR A 25 -11.19 -3.58 33.61
CA THR A 25 -12.17 -4.37 34.37
C THR A 25 -11.52 -5.28 35.40
N ASP A 26 -10.52 -4.80 36.14
CA ASP A 26 -9.60 -5.47 37.12
C ASP A 26 -10.12 -6.71 37.89
N TRP A 27 -11.43 -6.93 38.00
CA TRP A 27 -12.09 -7.98 38.76
C TRP A 27 -12.92 -9.00 37.95
N ALA A 28 -13.17 -8.79 36.65
CA ALA A 28 -14.14 -9.58 35.87
C ALA A 28 -13.55 -10.45 34.76
N ILE A 29 -12.36 -10.14 34.26
CA ILE A 29 -11.77 -10.79 33.07
C ILE A 29 -10.33 -11.19 33.38
N GLY A 30 -10.09 -12.51 33.50
CA GLY A 30 -8.74 -13.05 33.63
C GLY A 30 -7.89 -12.75 32.40
N LEU A 31 -6.58 -12.54 32.58
CA LEU A 31 -5.68 -12.30 31.46
C LEU A 31 -5.74 -13.47 30.47
N PRO A 32 -5.87 -13.19 29.17
CA PRO A 32 -5.81 -14.24 28.16
C PRO A 32 -4.44 -14.94 28.17
N PRO A 33 -4.38 -16.21 27.74
CA PRO A 33 -3.13 -16.94 27.73
C PRO A 33 -2.10 -16.26 26.79
N PRO A 34 -0.79 -16.34 27.10
CA PRO A 34 0.27 -15.69 26.33
C PRO A 34 0.19 -15.80 24.79
N PRO A 35 -0.11 -16.98 24.20
CA PRO A 35 -0.24 -17.09 22.74
C PRO A 35 -1.38 -16.23 22.17
N LEU A 36 -2.49 -16.09 22.90
CA LEU A 36 -3.64 -15.30 22.45
C LEU A 36 -3.32 -13.80 22.49
N ILE A 37 -2.57 -13.35 23.52
CA ILE A 37 -2.07 -11.97 23.60
C ILE A 37 -1.20 -11.65 22.38
N ALA A 38 -0.26 -12.54 22.03
CA ALA A 38 0.62 -12.34 20.88
C ALA A 38 -0.17 -12.20 19.56
N ILE A 39 -1.20 -13.04 19.35
CA ILE A 39 -2.06 -12.99 18.17
C ILE A 39 -2.84 -11.67 18.13
N LEU A 40 -3.45 -11.26 19.24
CA LEU A 40 -4.23 -10.01 19.30
C LEU A 40 -3.34 -8.79 19.05
N CYS A 41 -2.12 -8.77 19.58
CA CYS A 41 -1.15 -7.72 19.31
C CYS A 41 -0.76 -7.68 17.83
N ALA A 42 -0.51 -8.85 17.23
CA ALA A 42 -0.20 -8.93 15.80
C ALA A 42 -1.36 -8.42 14.94
N LEU A 43 -2.60 -8.78 15.25
CA LEU A 43 -3.80 -8.30 14.55
C LEU A 43 -3.99 -6.78 14.70
N ALA A 44 -3.83 -6.26 15.93
CA ALA A 44 -3.96 -4.84 16.22
C ALA A 44 -2.98 -3.96 15.41
N ILE A 45 -1.78 -4.48 15.11
CA ILE A 45 -0.74 -3.75 14.38
C ILE A 45 -0.82 -4.01 12.86
N LEU A 46 -0.92 -5.28 12.45
CA LEU A 46 -0.83 -5.67 11.05
C LEU A 46 -2.11 -5.34 10.26
N CYS A 47 -3.29 -5.43 10.87
CA CYS A 47 -4.55 -5.19 10.16
C CYS A 47 -4.69 -3.73 9.69
N PRO A 48 -4.45 -2.69 10.53
CA PRO A 48 -4.49 -1.30 10.05
C PRO A 48 -3.43 -1.02 8.97
N GLY A 49 -2.21 -1.53 9.14
CA GLY A 49 -1.14 -1.35 8.17
C GLY A 49 -1.46 -1.96 6.80
N THR A 50 -1.99 -3.18 6.79
CA THR A 50 -2.43 -3.86 5.56
C THR A 50 -3.65 -3.18 4.93
N ALA A 51 -4.58 -2.64 5.74
CA ALA A 51 -5.74 -1.90 5.27
C ALA A 51 -5.33 -0.66 4.45
N GLU A 52 -4.40 0.15 4.98
CA GLU A 52 -3.91 1.34 4.30
C GLU A 52 -3.08 0.98 3.06
N PHE A 53 -2.26 -0.06 3.14
CA PHE A 53 -1.49 -0.54 2.00
C PHE A 53 -2.40 -0.99 0.83
N LEU A 54 -3.44 -1.77 1.13
CA LEU A 54 -4.41 -2.22 0.13
C LEU A 54 -5.22 -1.05 -0.43
N ALA A 55 -5.67 -0.13 0.42
CA ALA A 55 -6.41 1.06 -0.01
C ALA A 55 -5.57 1.94 -0.95
N ARG A 56 -4.30 2.17 -0.61
CA ARG A 56 -3.36 2.90 -1.46
C ARG A 56 -3.16 2.21 -2.80
N ARG A 57 -2.92 0.89 -2.79
CA ARG A 57 -2.76 0.10 -4.01
C ARG A 57 -3.99 0.15 -4.90
N HIS A 58 -5.19 0.04 -4.33
CA HIS A 58 -6.43 0.18 -5.08
C HIS A 58 -6.60 1.57 -5.68
N LYS A 59 -6.26 2.63 -4.93
CA LYS A 59 -6.31 4.01 -5.43
C LYS A 59 -5.34 4.22 -6.60
N GLU A 60 -4.12 3.72 -6.50
CA GLU A 60 -3.12 3.79 -7.57
C GLU A 60 -3.59 3.01 -8.81
N GLN A 61 -4.18 1.83 -8.62
CA GLN A 61 -4.73 1.02 -9.71
C GLN A 61 -5.95 1.67 -10.38
N SER A 62 -6.87 2.22 -9.59
CA SER A 62 -8.06 2.90 -10.12
C SER A 62 -7.68 4.19 -10.85
N TRP A 63 -6.70 4.94 -10.33
CA TRP A 63 -6.16 6.10 -11.01
C TRP A 63 -5.50 5.70 -12.33
N TYR A 64 -4.69 4.65 -12.34
CA TYR A 64 -4.07 4.16 -13.57
C TYR A 64 -5.11 3.76 -14.62
N ALA A 65 -6.08 2.91 -14.24
CA ALA A 65 -7.14 2.48 -15.16
C ALA A 65 -8.03 3.63 -15.66
N GLY A 66 -8.16 4.72 -14.89
CA GLY A 66 -8.93 5.90 -15.30
C GLY A 66 -8.16 6.87 -16.20
N ASN A 67 -6.82 6.91 -16.12
CA ASN A 67 -5.99 7.83 -16.92
C ASN A 67 -5.37 7.16 -18.14
N PHE A 68 -5.11 5.85 -18.08
CA PHE A 68 -4.49 5.08 -19.15
C PHE A 68 -5.32 3.82 -19.41
N GLY A 69 -5.81 3.68 -20.65
CA GLY A 69 -6.57 2.49 -21.07
C GLY A 69 -5.69 1.24 -21.14
N SER A 70 -4.41 1.41 -21.47
CA SER A 70 -3.44 0.33 -21.61
C SER A 70 -2.03 0.76 -21.23
N PHE A 71 -1.13 -0.22 -21.13
CA PHE A 71 0.30 0.05 -20.94
C PHE A 71 0.92 0.77 -22.13
N GLU A 72 0.46 0.51 -23.36
CA GLU A 72 0.98 1.21 -24.53
C GLU A 72 0.54 2.67 -24.59
N ASP A 73 -0.65 3.00 -24.08
CA ASP A 73 -1.08 4.40 -23.94
C ASP A 73 -0.15 5.16 -22.99
N LEU A 74 0.21 4.55 -21.85
CA LEU A 74 1.22 5.10 -20.95
C LEU A 74 2.58 5.22 -21.66
N ARG A 75 2.96 4.22 -22.44
CA ARG A 75 4.26 4.20 -23.13
C ARG A 75 4.33 5.23 -24.27
N GLY A 76 3.19 5.62 -24.83
CA GLY A 76 3.05 6.68 -25.83
C GLY A 76 2.96 8.09 -25.20
N SER A 77 2.42 8.21 -23.99
CA SER A 77 2.26 9.49 -23.29
C SER A 77 3.55 10.01 -22.65
N VAL A 78 4.60 9.18 -22.58
CA VAL A 78 5.85 9.52 -21.94
C VAL A 78 6.96 9.64 -22.97
N ASP A 79 7.78 10.69 -22.84
CA ASP A 79 8.96 10.91 -23.69
C ASP A 79 10.02 9.83 -23.43
N ARG A 80 10.03 8.81 -24.30
CA ARG A 80 10.97 7.68 -24.23
C ARG A 80 12.42 8.12 -24.38
N ALA A 81 12.69 9.10 -25.24
CA ALA A 81 14.05 9.57 -25.51
C ALA A 81 14.61 10.29 -24.27
N ALA A 82 13.79 11.15 -23.65
CA ALA A 82 14.16 11.80 -22.40
C ALA A 82 14.38 10.79 -21.26
N LEU A 83 13.51 9.79 -21.12
CA LEU A 83 13.66 8.76 -20.08
C LEU A 83 14.88 7.87 -20.28
N LEU A 84 15.14 7.44 -21.50
CA LEU A 84 16.31 6.64 -21.83
C LEU A 84 17.59 7.42 -21.50
N ARG A 85 17.65 8.69 -21.89
CA ARG A 85 18.77 9.57 -21.56
C ARG A 85 18.99 9.70 -20.05
N ILE A 86 17.92 9.84 -19.25
CA ILE A 86 18.02 9.89 -17.79
C ILE A 86 18.49 8.55 -17.22
N ARG A 87 18.00 7.43 -17.76
CA ARG A 87 18.40 6.09 -17.33
C ARG A 87 19.87 5.83 -17.60
N GLU A 88 20.38 6.21 -18.77
CA GLU A 88 21.78 6.01 -19.14
C GLU A 88 22.71 6.95 -18.35
N THR A 89 22.31 8.20 -18.14
CA THR A 89 23.16 9.19 -17.46
C THR A 89 23.14 9.09 -15.93
N LYS A 90 21.99 8.79 -15.32
CA LYS A 90 21.79 8.80 -13.85
C LYS A 90 21.38 7.45 -13.27
N GLY A 91 21.12 6.46 -14.12
CA GLY A 91 20.72 5.12 -13.72
C GLY A 91 19.21 4.89 -13.65
N PRO A 92 18.79 3.62 -13.53
CA PRO A 92 17.39 3.20 -13.60
C PRO A 92 16.55 3.69 -12.42
N ALA A 93 17.14 3.80 -11.22
CA ALA A 93 16.43 4.31 -10.04
C ALA A 93 16.04 5.79 -10.20
N HIS A 94 16.90 6.58 -10.86
CA HIS A 94 16.64 7.99 -11.11
C HIS A 94 15.59 8.20 -12.20
N ALA A 95 15.61 7.37 -13.25
CA ALA A 95 14.56 7.35 -14.27
C ALA A 95 13.19 7.00 -13.65
N LEU A 96 13.13 5.97 -12.80
CA LEU A 96 11.91 5.62 -12.07
C LEU A 96 11.37 6.78 -11.21
N ARG A 97 12.28 7.47 -10.52
CA ARG A 97 11.92 8.63 -9.69
C ARG A 97 11.35 9.78 -10.53
N GLU A 98 11.89 10.01 -11.73
CA GLU A 98 11.38 11.04 -12.62
C GLU A 98 9.99 10.70 -13.17
N VAL A 99 9.76 9.44 -13.57
CA VAL A 99 8.42 8.96 -13.96
C VAL A 99 7.41 9.19 -12.84
N ARG A 100 7.79 8.86 -11.60
CA ARG A 100 6.93 9.08 -10.43
C ARG A 100 6.75 10.55 -10.07
N ARG A 101 7.66 11.43 -10.49
CA ARG A 101 7.51 12.87 -10.31
C ARG A 101 6.46 13.43 -11.27
N GLN A 102 6.46 12.95 -12.52
CA GLN A 102 5.47 13.31 -13.53
C GLN A 102 4.10 12.68 -13.23
N TYR A 103 4.09 11.44 -12.74
CA TYR A 103 2.87 10.69 -12.43
C TYR A 103 2.94 10.10 -11.00
N PRO A 104 2.62 10.90 -9.96
CA PRO A 104 2.78 10.50 -8.56
C PRO A 104 1.91 9.32 -8.13
N SER A 105 0.75 9.17 -8.77
CA SER A 105 -0.23 8.12 -8.52
C SER A 105 0.00 6.85 -9.36
N LEU A 106 1.05 6.82 -10.19
CA LEU A 106 1.36 5.67 -11.02
C LEU A 106 1.85 4.50 -10.14
N PRO A 107 1.27 3.28 -10.29
CA PRO A 107 1.71 2.12 -9.54
C PRO A 107 3.20 1.82 -9.77
N LEU A 108 3.95 1.63 -8.69
CA LEU A 108 5.41 1.46 -8.75
C LEU A 108 5.85 0.29 -9.65
N LYS A 109 5.06 -0.80 -9.67
CA LYS A 109 5.31 -1.95 -10.55
C LYS A 109 5.22 -1.58 -12.03
N VAL A 110 4.26 -0.74 -12.41
CA VAL A 110 4.06 -0.29 -13.79
C VAL A 110 5.17 0.70 -14.19
N ALA A 111 5.51 1.63 -13.31
CA ALA A 111 6.62 2.56 -13.53
C ALA A 111 7.96 1.83 -13.68
N ALA A 112 8.23 0.81 -12.85
CA ALA A 112 9.43 -0.01 -12.94
C ALA A 112 9.46 -0.84 -14.23
N ARG A 113 8.30 -1.37 -14.65
CA ARG A 113 8.16 -2.07 -15.93
C ARG A 113 8.48 -1.14 -17.10
N LEU A 114 7.97 0.10 -17.09
CA LEU A 114 8.26 1.11 -18.11
C LEU A 114 9.77 1.35 -18.24
N VAL A 115 10.46 1.59 -17.12
CA VAL A 115 11.91 1.85 -17.12
C VAL A 115 12.73 0.63 -17.57
N ARG A 116 12.23 -0.58 -17.33
CA ARG A 116 12.90 -1.83 -17.70
C ARG A 116 12.71 -2.18 -19.18
N GLU A 117 11.57 -1.86 -19.77
CA GLU A 117 11.22 -2.17 -21.17
C GLU A 117 11.64 -1.06 -22.17
N LEU A 118 12.18 0.06 -21.68
CA LEU A 118 12.96 1.03 -22.46
C LEU A 118 14.33 0.47 -22.81
#